data_AF-A0A3P0NY31-F1
#
_entry.id   AF-A0A3P0NY31-F1
#
_cell.length_a   1.000
_cell.length_b   1.000
_cell.length_c   1.000
_cell.angle_alpha   90.00
_cell.angle_beta   90.00
_cell.angle_gamma   90.00
#
_symmetry.space_group_name_H-M   'P 1'
#
loop_
_entity.id
_entity.type
_entity.pdbx_description
1 polymer ?
#
loop_
_entity_poly.entity_id
_entity_poly.type
_entity_poly.pdbx_seq_one_letter_code
_entity_poly.pdbx_strand_id
1 'polypeptide(L)'
;MAILALSNRAGMPIGVPVPFIGTPDKIPSNFVVAMGQTVLRSDYPTITSFALGSGVVVDDAAWLGSTVHRTKFSRGDGAATIRLPDLRGEAIYGADLGRGVRGAAIGDWLAGDMLPHIHVASTGAAGGHAHTGSTDSQGIHDHGGETGAAGAWNPAPDGFSRLLKPPYVGSITGGDTTNSGSEQAVGSGDSADILPAPDHKHAIPAAGSHFHNFNTSAAPDHDHTVTINSAGGTETRQRGTGYVFIMRVM
;
A
#
# COMPACT_ATOMS: atom_id res chain seq x y z
N MET A 1 -41.48 -46.30 -26.66
CA MET A 1 -42.60 -46.84 -25.86
C MET A 1 -42.31 -46.77 -24.35
N ALA A 2 -42.19 -45.57 -23.76
CA ALA A 2 -41.97 -45.42 -22.31
C ALA A 2 -42.62 -44.17 -21.67
N ILE A 3 -43.13 -43.21 -22.47
CA ILE A 3 -43.65 -41.94 -21.94
C ILE A 3 -45.13 -42.01 -21.52
N LEU A 4 -45.93 -42.90 -22.11
CA LEU A 4 -47.36 -43.06 -21.75
C LEU A 4 -47.61 -43.95 -20.52
N ALA A 5 -46.65 -44.79 -20.10
CA ALA A 5 -46.83 -45.70 -18.96
C ALA A 5 -46.69 -45.03 -17.58
N LEU A 6 -46.10 -43.82 -17.53
CA LEU A 6 -45.92 -43.06 -16.28
C LEU A 6 -47.10 -42.15 -15.94
N SER A 7 -47.93 -41.78 -16.94
CA SER A 7 -49.06 -40.86 -16.77
C SER A 7 -50.28 -41.47 -16.06
N ASN A 8 -50.41 -42.81 -16.03
CA ASN A 8 -51.63 -43.49 -15.55
C ASN A 8 -51.53 -44.05 -14.12
N ARG A 9 -50.47 -43.73 -13.37
CA ARG A 9 -50.37 -44.04 -11.93
C ARG A 9 -50.69 -42.79 -11.12
N ALA A 10 -51.97 -42.50 -10.92
CA ALA A 10 -52.51 -41.31 -10.24
C ALA A 10 -52.19 -41.25 -8.73
N GLY A 11 -50.92 -41.32 -8.35
CA GLY A 11 -50.44 -41.16 -6.99
C GLY A 11 -49.00 -40.66 -6.97
N MET A 12 -48.68 -39.80 -6.00
CA MET A 12 -47.37 -39.15 -5.87
C MET A 12 -46.19 -40.15 -5.88
N PRO A 13 -45.21 -40.05 -6.79
CA PRO A 13 -44.16 -41.05 -6.93
C PRO A 13 -43.34 -41.31 -5.65
N ILE A 14 -42.84 -42.54 -5.52
CA ILE A 14 -41.85 -42.90 -4.50
C ILE A 14 -40.57 -42.08 -4.74
N GLY A 15 -39.92 -41.64 -3.67
CA GLY A 15 -38.70 -40.85 -3.75
C GLY A 15 -38.89 -39.34 -3.82
N VAL A 16 -40.14 -38.86 -3.94
CA VAL A 16 -40.44 -37.42 -3.94
C VAL A 16 -40.52 -36.92 -2.48
N PRO A 17 -39.67 -35.97 -2.07
CA PRO A 17 -39.82 -35.29 -0.80
C PRO A 17 -40.97 -34.28 -0.90
N VAL A 18 -41.86 -34.29 0.10
CA VAL A 18 -43.04 -33.42 0.17
C VAL A 18 -42.92 -32.52 1.38
N PRO A 19 -42.97 -31.19 1.21
CA PRO A 19 -43.19 -30.27 2.33
C PRO A 19 -44.57 -30.53 2.94
N PHE A 20 -44.61 -30.93 4.20
CA PHE A 20 -45.83 -31.26 4.92
C PHE A 20 -46.09 -30.26 6.03
N ILE A 21 -47.31 -29.71 6.04
CA ILE A 21 -47.81 -28.80 7.07
C ILE A 21 -48.42 -29.64 8.20
N GLY A 22 -47.56 -30.18 9.06
CA GLY A 22 -47.97 -30.94 10.21
C GLY A 22 -46.78 -31.42 11.04
N THR A 23 -47.04 -31.76 12.28
CA THR A 23 -46.04 -32.34 13.18
C THR A 23 -45.78 -33.81 12.84
N PRO A 24 -44.62 -34.38 13.21
CA PRO A 24 -44.28 -35.77 12.86
C PRO A 24 -45.31 -36.83 13.28
N ASP A 25 -46.06 -36.60 14.36
CA ASP A 25 -47.13 -37.49 14.84
C ASP A 25 -48.42 -37.44 13.99
N LYS A 26 -48.49 -36.53 13.01
CA LYS A 26 -49.62 -36.37 12.08
C LYS A 26 -49.28 -36.82 10.66
N ILE A 27 -48.11 -37.41 10.44
CA ILE A 27 -47.70 -37.93 9.14
C ILE A 27 -48.64 -39.10 8.77
N PRO A 28 -49.23 -39.10 7.55
CA PRO A 28 -50.08 -40.21 7.09
C PRO A 28 -49.31 -41.54 7.03
N SER A 29 -50.00 -42.66 7.26
CA SER A 29 -49.39 -43.99 7.40
C SER A 29 -48.61 -44.50 6.17
N ASN A 30 -48.86 -43.95 4.98
CA ASN A 30 -48.11 -44.27 3.76
C ASN A 30 -46.88 -43.37 3.53
N PHE A 31 -46.50 -42.57 4.53
CA PHE A 31 -45.34 -41.68 4.50
C PHE A 31 -44.46 -41.87 5.73
N VAL A 32 -43.20 -41.52 5.58
CA VAL A 32 -42.28 -41.33 6.72
C VAL A 32 -41.58 -40.00 6.58
N VAL A 33 -41.07 -39.50 7.70
CA VAL A 33 -40.27 -38.28 7.74
C VAL A 33 -38.93 -38.48 7.03
N ALA A 34 -38.30 -37.43 6.49
CA ALA A 34 -36.95 -37.50 5.90
C ALA A 34 -35.92 -36.83 6.81
N MET A 35 -35.49 -37.53 7.87
CA MET A 35 -34.60 -37.02 8.91
C MET A 35 -33.34 -37.87 9.09
N GLY A 36 -32.91 -38.59 8.05
CA GLY A 36 -31.71 -39.43 8.14
C GLY A 36 -31.90 -40.71 8.94
N GLN A 37 -33.14 -41.12 9.26
CA GLN A 37 -33.40 -42.32 10.04
C GLN A 37 -33.31 -43.60 9.20
N THR A 38 -33.00 -44.71 9.85
CA THR A 38 -33.06 -46.04 9.25
C THR A 38 -34.46 -46.62 9.32
N VAL A 39 -34.86 -47.34 8.29
CA VAL A 39 -36.11 -48.12 8.25
C VAL A 39 -35.83 -49.56 7.84
N LEU A 40 -36.67 -50.49 8.28
CA LEU A 40 -36.56 -51.91 7.94
C LEU A 40 -37.01 -52.16 6.50
N ARG A 41 -36.23 -52.96 5.77
CA ARG A 41 -36.53 -53.33 4.39
C ARG A 41 -37.80 -54.17 4.26
N SER A 42 -38.08 -55.01 5.26
CA SER A 42 -39.28 -55.85 5.34
C SER A 42 -40.57 -55.03 5.45
N ASP A 43 -40.52 -53.94 6.21
CA ASP A 43 -41.68 -53.13 6.54
C ASP A 43 -41.99 -52.13 5.43
N TYR A 44 -40.97 -51.72 4.69
CA TYR A 44 -41.05 -50.72 3.64
C TYR A 44 -40.41 -51.22 2.32
N PRO A 45 -40.95 -52.29 1.70
CA PRO A 45 -40.34 -52.92 0.52
C PRO A 45 -40.36 -52.01 -0.71
N THR A 46 -41.40 -51.18 -0.90
CA THR A 46 -41.52 -50.29 -2.06
C THR A 46 -40.41 -49.24 -2.08
N ILE A 47 -40.25 -48.46 -1.00
CA ILE A 47 -39.18 -47.46 -0.91
C ILE A 47 -37.79 -48.11 -0.84
N THR A 48 -37.66 -49.31 -0.27
CA THR A 48 -36.39 -50.05 -0.29
C THR A 48 -35.94 -50.34 -1.71
N SER A 49 -36.83 -50.91 -2.53
CA SER A 49 -36.54 -51.19 -3.94
C SER A 49 -36.17 -49.91 -4.70
N PHE A 50 -36.92 -48.83 -4.49
CA PHE A 50 -36.61 -47.53 -5.08
C PHE A 50 -35.25 -46.99 -4.64
N ALA A 51 -34.97 -46.94 -3.33
CA ALA A 51 -33.74 -46.38 -2.78
C ALA A 51 -32.51 -47.09 -3.35
N LEU A 52 -32.51 -48.43 -3.34
CA LEU A 52 -31.40 -49.24 -3.84
C LEU A 52 -31.23 -49.15 -5.37
N GLY A 53 -32.33 -48.93 -6.11
CA GLY A 53 -32.32 -48.76 -7.57
C GLY A 53 -32.18 -47.32 -8.07
N SER A 54 -32.20 -46.33 -7.18
CA SER A 54 -32.31 -44.91 -7.54
C SER A 54 -31.06 -44.33 -8.22
N GLY A 55 -29.90 -44.95 -8.04
CA GLY A 55 -28.60 -44.35 -8.38
C GLY A 55 -28.17 -43.20 -7.44
N VAL A 56 -29.00 -42.83 -6.47
CA VAL A 56 -28.75 -41.76 -5.47
C VAL A 56 -28.69 -42.41 -4.08
N VAL A 57 -27.78 -43.37 -3.94
CA VAL A 57 -27.58 -44.18 -2.73
C VAL A 57 -26.10 -44.44 -2.50
N VAL A 58 -25.66 -44.33 -1.26
CA VAL A 58 -24.29 -44.62 -0.83
C VAL A 58 -24.27 -45.69 0.26
N ASP A 59 -23.08 -46.17 0.64
CA ASP A 59 -22.95 -47.04 1.81
C ASP A 59 -23.09 -46.22 3.10
N ASP A 60 -23.58 -46.83 4.19
CA ASP A 60 -23.87 -46.08 5.43
C ASP A 60 -22.61 -45.46 6.04
N ALA A 61 -21.44 -46.09 5.86
CA ALA A 61 -20.16 -45.53 6.25
C ALA A 61 -19.86 -44.20 5.51
N ALA A 62 -20.15 -44.11 4.21
CA ALA A 62 -19.98 -42.87 3.44
C ALA A 62 -21.01 -41.82 3.86
N TRP A 63 -22.25 -42.23 4.11
CA TRP A 63 -23.32 -41.35 4.60
C TRP A 63 -22.96 -40.73 5.96
N LEU A 64 -22.41 -41.53 6.88
CA LEU A 64 -21.96 -41.07 8.20
C LEU A 64 -20.66 -40.27 8.15
N GLY A 65 -19.79 -40.58 7.19
CA GLY A 65 -18.46 -39.96 7.05
C GLY A 65 -18.46 -38.57 6.40
N SER A 66 -19.51 -38.20 5.65
CA SER A 66 -19.56 -36.91 4.95
C SER A 66 -20.94 -36.27 4.96
N THR A 67 -21.00 -34.96 5.23
CA THR A 67 -22.24 -34.18 5.15
C THR A 67 -22.77 -34.08 3.72
N VAL A 68 -21.88 -34.16 2.71
CA VAL A 68 -22.25 -34.14 1.28
C VAL A 68 -23.23 -35.25 0.92
N HIS A 69 -23.24 -36.37 1.64
CA HIS A 69 -24.09 -37.52 1.31
C HIS A 69 -25.39 -37.58 2.12
N ARG A 70 -25.65 -36.63 3.03
CA ARG A 70 -26.81 -36.68 3.94
C ARG A 70 -28.15 -36.61 3.22
N THR A 71 -28.18 -35.94 2.08
CA THR A 71 -29.35 -35.78 1.22
C THR A 71 -29.55 -36.97 0.25
N LYS A 72 -28.75 -38.03 0.36
CA LYS A 72 -28.93 -39.31 -0.37
C LYS A 72 -29.51 -40.40 0.52
N PHE A 73 -29.98 -41.48 -0.10
CA PHE A 73 -30.23 -42.72 0.63
C PHE A 73 -28.91 -43.37 1.06
N SER A 74 -28.97 -44.20 2.10
CA SER A 74 -27.91 -45.16 2.39
C SER A 74 -28.41 -46.61 2.35
N ARG A 75 -27.50 -47.54 2.02
CA ARG A 75 -27.74 -48.99 2.07
C ARG A 75 -27.98 -49.53 3.50
N GLY A 76 -27.94 -48.67 4.52
CA GLY A 76 -28.10 -49.05 5.93
C GLY A 76 -27.00 -50.02 6.37
N ASP A 77 -27.37 -51.00 7.17
CA ASP A 77 -26.50 -52.11 7.59
C ASP A 77 -26.07 -53.06 6.45
N GLY A 78 -26.50 -52.81 5.21
CA GLY A 78 -26.23 -53.65 4.04
C GLY A 78 -27.20 -54.81 3.87
N ALA A 79 -28.01 -55.15 4.87
CA ALA A 79 -28.87 -56.33 4.90
C ALA A 79 -30.34 -56.01 5.19
N ALA A 80 -30.66 -55.56 6.40
CA ALA A 80 -32.01 -55.44 6.93
C ALA A 80 -32.56 -54.01 6.88
N THR A 81 -31.70 -52.99 6.73
CA THR A 81 -32.12 -51.58 6.76
C THR A 81 -31.76 -50.81 5.50
N ILE A 82 -32.44 -49.69 5.29
CA ILE A 82 -31.99 -48.57 4.46
C ILE A 82 -32.08 -47.30 5.29
N ARG A 83 -31.32 -46.26 4.93
CA ARG A 83 -31.43 -44.94 5.55
C ARG A 83 -32.05 -43.94 4.57
N LEU A 84 -33.05 -43.18 5.04
CA LEU A 84 -33.64 -42.10 4.27
C LEU A 84 -32.71 -40.87 4.25
N PRO A 85 -32.86 -39.97 3.26
CA PRO A 85 -32.20 -38.66 3.29
C PRO A 85 -32.53 -37.87 4.57
N ASP A 86 -31.60 -37.06 5.02
CA ASP A 86 -31.85 -36.00 6.00
C ASP A 86 -32.06 -34.67 5.25
N LEU A 87 -33.28 -34.16 5.28
CA LEU A 87 -33.66 -32.93 4.59
C LEU A 87 -34.01 -31.79 5.57
N ARG A 88 -33.63 -31.93 6.85
CA ARG A 88 -33.91 -30.91 7.86
C ARG A 88 -33.07 -29.66 7.60
N GLY A 89 -33.73 -28.52 7.48
CA GLY A 89 -33.06 -27.23 7.21
C GLY A 89 -32.66 -27.04 5.75
N GLU A 90 -32.97 -28.00 4.87
CA GLU A 90 -32.47 -27.97 3.49
C GLU A 90 -33.43 -27.25 2.53
N ALA A 91 -32.84 -26.46 1.63
CA ALA A 91 -33.52 -25.99 0.43
C ALA A 91 -33.23 -26.96 -0.73
N ILE A 92 -34.28 -27.38 -1.43
CA ILE A 92 -34.15 -28.30 -2.57
C ILE A 92 -34.03 -27.51 -3.87
N TYR A 93 -32.97 -27.78 -4.63
CA TYR A 93 -32.73 -27.19 -5.94
C TYR A 93 -32.77 -28.24 -7.04
N GLY A 94 -33.05 -27.80 -8.26
CA GLY A 94 -32.89 -28.64 -9.44
C GLY A 94 -31.42 -29.05 -9.60
N ALA A 95 -31.19 -30.32 -9.91
CA ALA A 95 -29.85 -30.80 -10.29
C ALA A 95 -29.38 -30.08 -11.56
N ASP A 96 -28.08 -29.74 -11.61
CA ASP A 96 -27.51 -28.97 -12.72
C ASP A 96 -27.48 -29.77 -14.04
N LEU A 97 -27.21 -31.07 -13.95
CA LEU A 97 -27.18 -32.01 -15.08
C LEU A 97 -26.33 -31.52 -16.27
N GLY A 98 -25.25 -30.79 -15.99
CA GLY A 98 -24.31 -30.31 -17.00
C GLY A 98 -24.66 -28.94 -17.59
N ARG A 99 -25.63 -28.21 -17.02
CA ARG A 99 -25.93 -26.82 -17.41
C ARG A 99 -24.80 -25.86 -17.06
N GLY A 100 -23.94 -26.19 -16.10
CA GLY A 100 -22.79 -25.39 -15.70
C GLY A 100 -23.14 -24.25 -14.73
N VAL A 101 -24.30 -24.30 -14.09
CA VAL A 101 -24.70 -23.37 -13.02
C VAL A 101 -24.17 -23.86 -11.66
N ARG A 102 -24.12 -25.18 -11.43
CA ARG A 102 -23.62 -25.80 -10.18
C ARG A 102 -22.89 -27.11 -10.45
N GLY A 103 -21.84 -27.40 -9.68
CA GLY A 103 -20.94 -28.54 -9.91
C GLY A 103 -21.17 -29.78 -9.02
N ALA A 104 -22.39 -30.10 -8.59
CA ALA A 104 -22.67 -31.20 -7.67
C ALA A 104 -23.39 -32.39 -8.32
N ALA A 105 -23.09 -33.61 -7.84
CA ALA A 105 -23.81 -34.80 -8.27
C ALA A 105 -25.25 -34.81 -7.72
N ILE A 106 -26.13 -35.59 -8.34
CA ILE A 106 -27.52 -35.69 -7.89
C ILE A 106 -27.56 -36.16 -6.42
N GLY A 107 -28.30 -35.42 -5.60
CA GLY A 107 -28.46 -35.69 -4.18
C GLY A 107 -27.25 -35.37 -3.31
N ASP A 108 -26.17 -34.79 -3.84
CA ASP A 108 -25.14 -34.19 -2.99
C ASP A 108 -25.69 -32.95 -2.28
N TRP A 109 -25.37 -32.83 -1.00
CA TRP A 109 -25.61 -31.62 -0.24
C TRP A 109 -24.69 -30.50 -0.71
N LEU A 110 -25.24 -29.29 -0.79
CA LEU A 110 -24.53 -28.10 -1.20
C LEU A 110 -24.42 -27.16 -0.01
N ALA A 111 -23.18 -26.73 0.28
CA ALA A 111 -22.98 -25.64 1.22
C ALA A 111 -23.60 -24.35 0.69
N GLY A 112 -24.06 -23.50 1.61
CA GLY A 112 -24.43 -22.13 1.27
C GLY A 112 -23.21 -21.38 0.73
N ASP A 113 -23.41 -20.66 -0.36
CA ASP A 113 -22.38 -19.82 -0.97
C ASP A 113 -22.97 -18.46 -1.31
N MET A 114 -22.10 -17.47 -1.43
CA MET A 114 -22.43 -16.08 -1.71
C MET A 114 -21.68 -15.68 -2.99
N LEU A 115 -22.40 -15.08 -3.95
CA LEU A 115 -21.81 -14.67 -5.22
C LEU A 115 -20.74 -13.57 -5.01
N PRO A 116 -19.51 -13.71 -5.54
CA PRO A 116 -18.45 -12.72 -5.34
C PRO A 116 -18.89 -11.28 -5.57
N HIS A 117 -18.60 -10.41 -4.61
CA HIS A 117 -18.89 -8.98 -4.69
C HIS A 117 -17.79 -8.18 -3.99
N ILE A 118 -17.78 -6.87 -4.25
CA ILE A 118 -16.84 -5.93 -3.65
C ILE A 118 -17.59 -4.86 -2.88
N HIS A 119 -16.92 -4.29 -1.88
CA HIS A 119 -17.37 -3.09 -1.19
C HIS A 119 -16.40 -1.97 -1.52
N VAL A 120 -16.94 -0.80 -1.88
CA VAL A 120 -16.13 0.41 -1.95
C VAL A 120 -15.88 0.88 -0.52
N ALA A 121 -14.62 1.00 -0.14
CA ALA A 121 -14.21 1.49 1.17
C ALA A 121 -13.37 2.76 1.01
N SER A 122 -13.48 3.66 1.98
CA SER A 122 -12.69 4.89 2.06
C SER A 122 -12.23 5.12 3.49
N THR A 123 -11.00 5.59 3.66
CA THR A 123 -10.51 6.07 4.96
C THR A 123 -10.73 7.58 5.07
N GLY A 124 -11.07 8.05 6.27
CA GLY A 124 -11.08 9.48 6.57
C GLY A 124 -9.67 10.08 6.64
N ALA A 125 -9.57 11.40 6.73
CA ALA A 125 -8.31 12.09 6.96
C ALA A 125 -7.69 11.68 8.32
N ALA A 126 -6.43 11.26 8.32
CA ALA A 126 -5.72 10.74 9.51
C ALA A 126 -4.99 11.83 10.32
N GLY A 127 -5.53 13.05 10.34
CA GLY A 127 -4.90 14.21 10.98
C GLY A 127 -3.88 14.91 10.08
N GLY A 128 -3.51 16.13 10.46
CA GLY A 128 -2.47 16.92 9.79
C GLY A 128 -1.11 16.70 10.44
N HIS A 129 -0.05 16.85 9.66
CA HIS A 129 1.30 16.98 10.20
C HIS A 129 1.93 18.29 9.72
N ALA A 130 2.91 18.77 10.48
CA ALA A 130 3.64 19.99 10.18
C ALA A 130 5.12 19.67 10.02
N HIS A 131 5.75 20.26 9.02
CA HIS A 131 7.20 20.27 8.92
C HIS A 131 7.73 21.50 9.65
N THR A 132 8.78 21.31 10.44
CA THR A 132 9.60 22.42 10.90
C THR A 132 10.79 22.57 9.97
N GLY A 133 11.27 23.81 9.83
CA GLY A 133 12.47 24.13 9.06
C GLY A 133 13.26 25.20 9.79
N SER A 134 14.57 25.04 9.84
CA SER A 134 15.49 26.06 10.36
C SER A 134 16.72 26.19 9.47
N THR A 135 17.25 27.40 9.41
CA THR A 135 18.59 27.69 8.92
C THR A 135 19.46 28.07 10.10
N ASP A 136 20.73 27.70 10.05
CA ASP A 136 21.71 28.15 11.02
C ASP A 136 22.30 29.52 10.65
N SER A 137 22.92 30.16 11.64
CA SER A 137 23.72 31.35 11.40
C SER A 137 25.08 30.93 10.86
N GLN A 138 25.40 31.33 9.63
CA GLN A 138 26.69 31.05 8.99
C GLN A 138 27.25 32.30 8.36
N GLY A 139 28.58 32.40 8.39
CA GLY A 139 29.42 33.31 7.61
C GLY A 139 29.18 34.81 7.79
N ILE A 140 30.27 35.59 7.88
CA ILE A 140 30.21 37.01 7.53
C ILE A 140 30.34 37.08 6.02
N HIS A 141 29.46 37.82 5.35
CA HIS A 141 29.71 38.25 3.97
C HIS A 141 29.99 39.75 3.97
N ASP A 142 31.04 40.15 3.28
CA ASP A 142 31.34 41.54 2.98
C ASP A 142 31.95 41.62 1.57
N HIS A 143 32.02 42.83 1.04
CA HIS A 143 32.48 43.05 -0.33
C HIS A 143 33.94 43.50 -0.41
N GLY A 144 34.68 43.46 0.72
CA GLY A 144 36.03 44.01 0.82
C GLY A 144 36.13 45.47 0.38
N GLY A 145 37.33 45.90 0.03
CA GLY A 145 37.59 47.25 -0.48
C GLY A 145 39.09 47.54 -0.61
N GLU A 146 39.43 48.81 -0.82
CA GLU A 146 40.82 49.28 -0.76
C GLU A 146 40.87 50.59 0.00
N THR A 147 42.00 50.83 0.66
CA THR A 147 42.29 52.17 1.19
C THR A 147 42.48 53.17 0.05
N GLY A 148 42.37 54.46 0.37
CA GLY A 148 42.86 55.51 -0.54
C GLY A 148 44.35 55.35 -0.83
N ALA A 149 44.79 55.83 -2.00
CA ALA A 149 46.20 55.89 -2.34
C ALA A 149 46.86 57.02 -1.55
N ALA A 150 47.94 56.70 -0.81
CA ALA A 150 48.70 57.65 -0.03
C ALA A 150 50.14 57.16 0.19
N GLY A 151 50.95 57.98 0.85
CA GLY A 151 52.33 57.64 1.24
C GLY A 151 53.38 58.01 0.20
N ALA A 152 53.03 58.73 -0.87
CA ALA A 152 53.99 59.34 -1.77
C ALA A 152 54.90 60.28 -0.98
N TRP A 153 56.19 60.03 -1.09
CA TRP A 153 57.19 60.81 -0.38
C TRP A 153 58.45 60.94 -1.21
N ASN A 154 59.02 62.14 -1.15
CA ASN A 154 60.33 62.46 -1.70
C ASN A 154 61.20 63.04 -0.57
N PRO A 155 62.34 62.42 -0.23
CA PRO A 155 63.26 62.96 0.76
C PRO A 155 63.96 64.26 0.36
N ALA A 156 63.86 64.71 -0.90
CA ALA A 156 64.58 65.90 -1.34
C ALA A 156 64.11 67.14 -0.55
N PRO A 157 65.01 67.88 0.14
CA PRO A 157 64.63 69.13 0.78
C PRO A 157 64.29 70.15 -0.32
N ASP A 158 63.03 70.57 -0.36
CA ASP A 158 62.54 71.64 -1.22
C ASP A 158 63.42 72.90 -1.03
N GLY A 159 63.94 73.43 -2.14
CA GLY A 159 64.50 74.78 -2.16
C GLY A 159 66.02 74.92 -2.15
N PHE A 160 66.81 73.86 -2.38
CA PHE A 160 68.23 74.03 -2.69
C PHE A 160 68.54 73.71 -4.16
N SER A 161 68.43 74.73 -5.03
CA SER A 161 69.42 74.85 -6.10
C SER A 161 70.75 75.06 -5.38
N ARG A 162 71.64 74.06 -5.46
CA ARG A 162 72.90 74.05 -4.74
C ARG A 162 73.81 75.12 -5.33
N LEU A 163 73.61 76.38 -4.92
CA LEU A 163 74.64 77.38 -5.02
C LEU A 163 75.71 76.93 -4.02
N LEU A 164 76.69 76.18 -4.51
CA LEU A 164 77.93 75.89 -3.79
C LEU A 164 78.51 77.25 -3.41
N LYS A 165 78.25 77.74 -2.20
CA LYS A 165 78.99 78.88 -1.64
C LYS A 165 80.41 78.37 -1.42
N PRO A 166 81.42 78.82 -2.19
CA PRO A 166 82.78 78.39 -1.95
C PRO A 166 83.24 79.00 -0.61
N PRO A 167 83.96 78.24 0.22
CA PRO A 167 84.55 78.77 1.45
C PRO A 167 85.80 79.59 1.11
N TYR A 168 86.26 80.36 2.10
CA TYR A 168 87.49 81.15 2.06
C TYR A 168 88.68 80.43 1.39
N VAL A 169 89.55 81.26 0.79
CA VAL A 169 90.74 80.92 0.00
C VAL A 169 91.43 79.62 0.45
N GLY A 170 91.39 78.59 -0.41
CA GLY A 170 91.99 77.27 -0.17
C GLY A 170 91.18 76.06 -0.65
N SER A 171 89.94 76.24 -1.12
CA SER A 171 89.11 75.12 -1.63
C SER A 171 89.44 74.78 -3.08
N ILE A 172 90.08 73.61 -3.25
CA ILE A 172 90.37 72.90 -4.50
C ILE A 172 89.09 72.79 -5.35
N THR A 173 89.08 73.28 -6.58
CA THR A 173 89.46 72.47 -7.74
C THR A 173 90.16 73.35 -8.76
N GLY A 174 91.49 73.31 -8.76
CA GLY A 174 92.33 73.86 -9.83
C GLY A 174 92.76 75.31 -9.58
N GLY A 175 94.07 75.51 -9.39
CA GLY A 175 94.71 76.81 -9.18
C GLY A 175 94.85 77.69 -10.43
N ASP A 176 93.91 77.57 -11.38
CA ASP A 176 93.80 78.49 -12.50
C ASP A 176 92.71 79.52 -12.19
N THR A 177 93.13 80.69 -11.77
CA THR A 177 92.25 81.86 -11.53
C THR A 177 92.19 82.78 -12.74
N THR A 178 92.79 82.36 -13.87
CA THR A 178 92.82 83.17 -15.09
C THR A 178 91.46 83.08 -15.77
N ASN A 179 90.71 84.19 -15.78
CA ASN A 179 89.34 84.31 -16.33
C ASN A 179 88.20 83.62 -15.56
N SER A 180 88.36 83.28 -14.27
CA SER A 180 87.22 82.90 -13.42
C SER A 180 86.37 84.13 -13.11
N GLY A 181 85.53 84.53 -14.06
CA GLY A 181 84.44 85.49 -13.85
C GLY A 181 83.40 84.96 -12.86
N SER A 182 82.53 85.86 -12.42
CA SER A 182 81.46 85.62 -11.45
C SER A 182 80.55 84.44 -11.82
N GLU A 183 80.36 83.52 -10.88
CA GLU A 183 79.35 82.44 -10.80
C GLU A 183 79.32 81.39 -11.95
N GLN A 184 79.76 80.16 -11.64
CA GLN A 184 79.51 78.98 -12.48
C GLN A 184 78.18 78.34 -12.07
N ALA A 185 77.14 78.53 -12.88
CA ALA A 185 75.96 77.69 -12.83
C ALA A 185 76.31 76.32 -13.44
N VAL A 186 76.24 75.23 -12.66
CA VAL A 186 76.29 73.88 -13.24
C VAL A 186 74.96 73.62 -13.95
N GLY A 187 75.05 73.27 -15.23
CA GLY A 187 73.89 73.06 -16.10
C GLY A 187 73.06 71.83 -15.74
N SER A 188 71.86 71.77 -16.30
CA SER A 188 70.85 70.74 -16.08
C SER A 188 71.35 69.32 -16.35
N GLY A 189 71.13 68.39 -15.42
CA GLY A 189 71.33 66.95 -15.63
C GLY A 189 72.31 66.25 -14.69
N ASP A 190 73.00 66.99 -13.80
CA ASP A 190 73.92 66.43 -12.80
C ASP A 190 73.37 66.53 -11.35
N SER A 191 72.05 66.75 -11.21
CA SER A 191 71.35 66.58 -9.93
C SER A 191 70.98 65.11 -9.76
N ALA A 192 71.50 64.50 -8.69
CA ALA A 192 71.03 63.20 -8.20
C ALA A 192 69.58 63.33 -7.67
N ASP A 193 68.64 63.52 -8.60
CA ASP A 193 67.21 63.62 -8.30
C ASP A 193 66.71 62.22 -7.97
N ILE A 194 66.60 61.95 -6.67
CA ILE A 194 65.92 60.75 -6.18
C ILE A 194 64.43 60.94 -6.50
N LEU A 195 63.92 60.15 -7.43
CA LEU A 195 62.53 60.25 -7.87
C LEU A 195 61.56 59.84 -6.74
N PRO A 196 60.38 60.49 -6.62
CA PRO A 196 59.42 60.17 -5.57
C PRO A 196 58.95 58.72 -5.65
N ALA A 197 58.77 58.09 -4.49
CA ALA A 197 58.03 56.83 -4.44
C ALA A 197 56.54 57.12 -4.66
N PRO A 198 55.83 56.37 -5.53
CA PRO A 198 54.42 56.61 -5.79
C PRO A 198 53.57 56.20 -4.59
N ASP A 199 52.37 56.80 -4.50
CA ASP A 199 51.35 56.37 -3.54
C ASP A 199 51.05 54.88 -3.71
N HIS A 200 50.76 54.22 -2.60
CA HIS A 200 50.31 52.84 -2.60
C HIS A 200 49.01 52.69 -1.81
N LYS A 201 48.37 51.54 -2.01
CA LYS A 201 47.11 51.16 -1.38
C LYS A 201 47.25 49.82 -0.69
N HIS A 202 46.39 49.60 0.28
CA HIS A 202 46.23 48.30 0.91
C HIS A 202 44.84 47.75 0.60
N ALA A 203 44.80 46.49 0.17
CA ALA A 203 43.55 45.79 -0.04
C ALA A 203 42.95 45.36 1.29
N ILE A 204 41.63 45.54 1.41
CA ILE A 204 40.80 44.96 2.46
C ILE A 204 40.19 43.70 1.85
N PRO A 205 40.60 42.50 2.28
CA PRO A 205 40.12 41.25 1.69
C PRO A 205 38.61 41.11 1.86
N ALA A 206 37.92 40.73 0.78
CA ALA A 206 36.50 40.41 0.85
C ALA A 206 36.29 39.04 1.51
N ALA A 207 35.30 38.95 2.40
CA ALA A 207 34.79 37.67 2.85
C ALA A 207 33.92 37.05 1.74
N GLY A 208 34.28 35.84 1.29
CA GLY A 208 33.61 35.15 0.20
C GLY A 208 32.16 34.79 0.50
N SER A 209 31.44 34.34 -0.54
CA SER A 209 30.07 33.82 -0.39
C SER A 209 30.04 32.67 0.62
N HIS A 210 28.97 32.60 1.41
CA HIS A 210 28.72 31.50 2.33
C HIS A 210 27.38 30.81 2.04
N PHE A 211 27.23 29.63 2.63
CA PHE A 211 26.02 28.81 2.56
C PHE A 211 25.31 28.83 3.91
N HIS A 212 24.06 28.37 3.94
CA HIS A 212 23.37 28.03 5.18
C HIS A 212 22.98 26.56 5.13
N ASN A 213 23.13 25.86 6.25
CA ASN A 213 22.60 24.53 6.37
C ASN A 213 21.10 24.64 6.65
N PHE A 214 20.29 24.19 5.70
CA PHE A 214 18.86 24.03 5.92
C PHE A 214 18.59 22.66 6.56
N ASN A 215 17.91 22.67 7.70
CA ASN A 215 17.47 21.48 8.40
C ASN A 215 15.94 21.45 8.43
N THR A 216 15.35 20.29 8.18
CA THR A 216 13.91 20.09 8.27
C THR A 216 13.59 18.73 8.87
N SER A 217 12.47 18.63 9.60
CA SER A 217 12.00 17.37 10.15
C SER A 217 11.50 16.45 9.04
N ALA A 218 12.02 15.22 8.97
CA ALA A 218 11.50 14.17 8.10
C ALA A 218 10.26 13.52 8.72
N ALA A 219 9.19 13.39 7.93
CA ALA A 219 8.04 12.54 8.28
C ALA A 219 8.19 11.23 7.49
N PRO A 220 8.53 10.10 8.14
CA PRO A 220 8.66 8.81 7.47
C PRO A 220 7.31 8.27 7.03
N ASP A 221 7.31 7.41 6.01
CA ASP A 221 6.11 6.69 5.58
C ASP A 221 5.54 5.84 6.72
N HIS A 222 4.21 5.74 6.79
CA HIS A 222 3.52 4.93 7.78
C HIS A 222 2.28 4.25 7.20
N ASP A 223 1.85 3.17 7.86
CA ASP A 223 0.71 2.36 7.44
C ASP A 223 -0.48 2.51 8.40
N HIS A 224 -1.68 2.23 7.89
CA HIS A 224 -2.90 2.10 8.68
C HIS A 224 -3.47 0.69 8.57
N THR A 225 -3.73 0.07 9.71
CA THR A 225 -4.44 -1.21 9.77
C THR A 225 -5.92 -1.01 9.50
N VAL A 226 -6.46 -1.68 8.49
CA VAL A 226 -7.90 -1.75 8.21
C VAL A 226 -8.42 -3.14 8.56
N THR A 227 -9.40 -3.20 9.46
CA THR A 227 -10.06 -4.45 9.85
C THR A 227 -11.48 -4.47 9.33
N ILE A 228 -11.82 -5.48 8.51
CA ILE A 228 -13.20 -5.77 8.11
C ILE A 228 -13.70 -6.93 8.97
N ASN A 229 -14.67 -6.65 9.85
CA ASN A 229 -15.30 -7.69 10.66
C ASN A 229 -16.30 -8.49 9.83
N SER A 230 -16.51 -9.76 10.19
CA SER A 230 -17.58 -10.57 9.61
C SER A 230 -18.95 -9.94 9.93
N ALA A 231 -19.81 -9.86 8.91
CA ALA A 231 -21.18 -9.39 9.03
C ALA A 231 -22.14 -10.42 8.44
N GLY A 232 -23.14 -10.85 9.21
CA GLY A 232 -24.11 -11.85 8.79
C GLY A 232 -24.58 -12.75 9.92
N GLY A 233 -25.48 -13.68 9.59
CA GLY A 233 -25.91 -14.76 10.48
C GLY A 233 -25.13 -16.05 10.24
N THR A 234 -25.58 -17.13 10.87
CA THR A 234 -25.00 -18.48 10.70
C THR A 234 -25.23 -19.09 9.32
N GLU A 235 -26.18 -18.56 8.54
CA GLU A 235 -26.46 -19.01 7.17
C GLU A 235 -26.99 -17.87 6.31
N THR A 236 -26.73 -17.95 5.01
CA THR A 236 -27.36 -17.12 3.98
C THR A 236 -28.67 -17.78 3.56
N ARG A 237 -29.80 -17.14 3.84
CA ARG A 237 -31.13 -17.71 3.54
C ARG A 237 -32.07 -16.68 2.95
N GLN A 238 -32.94 -17.14 2.04
CA GLN A 238 -34.11 -16.39 1.63
C GLN A 238 -35.19 -16.46 2.73
N ARG A 239 -36.21 -15.58 2.67
CA ARG A 239 -37.38 -15.72 3.55
C ARG A 239 -38.05 -17.07 3.28
N GLY A 240 -38.45 -17.79 4.32
CA GLY A 240 -39.07 -19.10 4.19
C GLY A 240 -39.84 -19.54 5.43
N THR A 241 -40.45 -20.73 5.33
CA THR A 241 -41.23 -21.40 6.38
C THR A 241 -40.70 -22.81 6.59
N GLY A 242 -40.62 -23.27 7.84
CA GLY A 242 -40.15 -24.62 8.16
C GLY A 242 -41.27 -25.65 8.08
N TYR A 243 -41.34 -26.39 6.97
CA TYR A 243 -42.18 -27.59 6.86
C TYR A 243 -41.34 -28.84 7.03
N VAL A 244 -41.97 -29.90 7.53
CA VAL A 244 -41.32 -31.21 7.63
C VAL A 244 -41.33 -31.85 6.25
N PHE A 245 -40.20 -32.37 5.80
CA PHE A 245 -40.17 -33.19 4.59
C PHE A 245 -40.59 -34.62 4.92
N ILE A 246 -41.58 -35.12 4.17
CA ILE A 246 -42.04 -36.50 4.24
C ILE A 246 -41.88 -37.16 2.87
N MET A 247 -41.77 -38.48 2.85
CA MET A 247 -41.63 -39.27 1.63
C MET A 247 -42.58 -40.46 1.67
N ARG A 248 -43.23 -40.76 0.54
CA ARG A 248 -44.10 -41.93 0.42
C ARG A 248 -43.27 -43.20 0.46
N VAL A 249 -43.73 -44.17 1.24
CA VAL A 249 -43.00 -45.43 1.49
C VAL A 249 -43.72 -46.69 1.00
N MET A 250 -44.98 -46.57 0.60
CA MET A 250 -45.81 -47.65 0.06
C MET A 250 -46.21 -47.40 -1.39
#